data_AF-A0A2V9P8S7-F1
#
_entry.id   AF-A0A2V9P8S7-F1
#
_cell.length_a   1.000
_cell.length_b   1.000
_cell.length_c   1.000
_cell.angle_alpha   90.00
_cell.angle_beta   90.00
_cell.angle_gamma   90.00
#
_symmetry.space_group_name_H-M   'P 1'
#
loop_
_entity.id
_entity.type
_entity.pdbx_description
1 polymer ?
#
loop_
_entity_poly.entity_id
_entity_poly.type
_entity_poly.pdbx_seq_one_letter_code
_entity_poly.pdbx_strand_id
1 'polypeptide(L)'
;YEGTDAVYNDPALAQWIRAPLEAALGKDNVLTEEPIAASEDFSVFEAQGIPGIYFSLGGADPKKLAQAKASGTQLPSNHSPLFAPDVDPSLHTAITSEVAMLRNLLNTPMEDLRKLKAEPQQSTQ
;
A
#
# COMPACT_ATOMS: atom_id res chain seq x y z
N TYR A 1 9.25 -20.41 18.32
CA TYR A 1 8.16 -19.47 18.08
C TYR A 1 8.30 -19.09 16.61
N GLU A 2 7.31 -19.37 15.78
CA GLU A 2 7.32 -18.93 14.39
C GLU A 2 6.62 -17.57 14.32
N GLY A 3 7.23 -16.63 13.62
CA GLY A 3 6.75 -15.27 13.43
C GLY A 3 7.39 -14.68 12.18
N THR A 4 6.80 -13.62 11.66
CA THR A 4 7.30 -12.88 10.50
C THR A 4 7.96 -11.58 10.96
N ASP A 5 8.96 -11.12 10.20
CA ASP A 5 9.56 -9.80 10.40
C ASP A 5 8.57 -8.69 9.98
N ALA A 6 8.82 -7.48 10.47
CA ALA A 6 8.01 -6.32 10.09
C ALA A 6 8.14 -6.05 8.58
N VAL A 7 7.00 -5.88 7.91
CA VAL A 7 6.96 -5.38 6.52
C VAL A 7 7.46 -3.94 6.49
N TYR A 8 8.48 -3.69 5.68
CA TYR A 8 9.14 -2.40 5.54
C TYR A 8 9.10 -1.93 4.08
N ASN A 9 8.21 -0.98 3.81
CA ASN A 9 8.14 -0.32 2.51
C ASN A 9 9.43 0.44 2.22
N ASP A 10 10.07 0.12 1.09
CA ASP A 10 11.24 0.86 0.60
C ASP A 10 10.86 2.35 0.39
N PRO A 11 11.48 3.30 1.10
CA PRO A 11 11.04 4.69 1.08
C PRO A 11 11.15 5.35 -0.29
N ALA A 12 12.20 5.03 -1.05
CA ALA A 12 12.42 5.60 -2.38
C ALA A 12 11.36 5.07 -3.37
N LEU A 13 11.09 3.76 -3.33
CA LEU A 13 10.06 3.13 -4.14
C LEU A 13 8.67 3.63 -3.75
N ALA A 14 8.36 3.72 -2.45
CA ALA A 14 7.08 4.25 -1.95
C ALA A 14 6.83 5.70 -2.41
N GLN A 15 7.88 6.54 -2.38
CA GLN A 15 7.79 7.90 -2.89
C GLN A 15 7.61 7.93 -4.42
N TRP A 16 8.31 7.05 -5.14
CA TRP A 16 8.24 6.96 -6.58
C TRP A 16 6.85 6.53 -7.08
N ILE A 17 6.30 5.44 -6.54
CA ILE A 17 5.01 4.87 -6.94
C ILE A 17 3.81 5.70 -6.49
N ARG A 18 3.99 6.64 -5.56
CA ARG A 18 2.94 7.59 -5.17
C ARG A 18 2.43 8.39 -6.37
N ALA A 19 3.33 8.87 -7.24
CA ALA A 19 2.95 9.69 -8.39
C ALA A 19 2.01 8.98 -9.39
N PRO A 20 2.31 7.76 -9.89
CA PRO A 20 1.39 7.03 -10.77
C PRO A 20 0.08 6.65 -10.07
N LEU A 21 0.09 6.36 -8.77
CA LEU A 21 -1.14 6.10 -8.01
C LEU A 21 -2.02 7.37 -7.92
N GLU A 22 -1.44 8.52 -7.58
CA GLU A 22 -2.17 9.80 -7.51
C GLU A 22 -2.74 10.20 -8.88
N ALA A 23 -2.00 9.92 -9.96
CA ALA A 23 -2.48 10.17 -11.32
C ALA A 23 -3.66 9.27 -11.70
N ALA A 24 -3.68 8.02 -11.23
CA ALA A 24 -4.70 7.03 -11.57
C ALA A 24 -5.96 7.13 -10.68
N LEU A 25 -5.78 7.43 -9.40
CA LEU A 25 -6.84 7.42 -8.39
C LEU A 25 -7.27 8.80 -7.92
N GLY A 26 -6.49 9.84 -8.21
CA GLY A 26 -6.65 11.18 -7.63
C GLY A 26 -5.89 11.33 -6.31
N LYS A 27 -5.35 12.53 -6.08
CA LYS A 27 -4.48 12.84 -4.94
C LYS A 27 -5.15 12.61 -3.59
N ASP A 28 -6.43 12.93 -3.48
CA ASP A 28 -7.18 12.80 -2.23
C ASP A 28 -7.48 11.33 -1.85
N ASN A 29 -7.23 10.39 -2.76
CA ASN A 29 -7.46 8.96 -2.57
C ASN A 29 -6.17 8.16 -2.30
N VAL A 30 -5.00 8.82 -2.27
CA VAL A 30 -3.71 8.19 -1.96
C VAL A 30 -3.18 8.78 -0.65
N LEU A 31 -3.37 8.04 0.44
CA LEU A 31 -3.09 8.51 1.79
C LEU A 31 -1.85 7.83 2.36
N THR A 32 -1.15 8.53 3.24
CA THR A 32 -0.13 7.93 4.10
C THR A 32 -0.82 7.43 5.36
N GLU A 33 -0.64 6.16 5.68
CA GLU A 33 -1.15 5.55 6.92
C GLU A 33 -0.04 5.43 7.96
N GLU A 34 -0.42 5.46 9.23
CA GLU A 34 0.48 5.13 10.33
C GLU A 34 0.74 3.62 10.37
N PRO A 35 1.92 3.16 10.83
CA PRO A 35 2.19 1.74 11.01
C PRO A 35 1.15 1.05 11.90
N ILE A 36 0.75 -0.16 11.53
CA ILE A 36 -0.20 -0.98 12.28
C ILE A 36 0.47 -2.24 12.84
N ALA A 37 -0.08 -2.80 13.91
CA ALA A 37 0.44 -4.02 14.55
C ALA A 37 -0.09 -5.33 13.91
N ALA A 38 -0.39 -5.31 12.60
CA ALA A 38 -0.79 -6.52 11.87
C ALA A 38 0.46 -7.32 11.45
N SER A 39 0.34 -8.64 11.41
CA SER A 39 1.39 -9.53 10.90
C SER A 39 1.16 -9.84 9.42
N GLU A 40 2.23 -9.87 8.64
CA GLU A 40 2.24 -10.21 7.21
C GLU A 40 3.60 -10.83 6.84
N ASP A 41 3.62 -11.87 6.01
CA ASP A 41 4.85 -12.59 5.63
C ASP A 41 5.58 -12.00 4.42
N PHE A 42 5.04 -10.93 3.83
CA PHE A 42 5.62 -10.21 2.69
C PHE A 42 7.07 -9.73 2.92
N SER A 43 7.49 -9.52 4.17
CA SER A 43 8.87 -9.17 4.55
C SER A 43 9.91 -10.21 4.08
N VAL A 44 9.50 -11.43 3.73
CA VAL A 44 10.41 -12.43 3.14
C VAL A 44 11.04 -11.98 1.81
N PHE A 45 10.38 -11.10 1.05
CA PHE A 45 10.94 -10.54 -0.19
C PHE A 45 11.96 -9.45 0.11
N GLU A 46 11.67 -8.61 1.11
CA GLU A 46 12.58 -7.56 1.58
C GLU A 46 13.87 -8.17 2.16
N ALA A 47 13.76 -9.26 2.92
CA ALA A 47 14.89 -10.02 3.44
C ALA A 47 15.80 -10.60 2.33
N GLN A 48 15.28 -10.76 1.12
CA GLN A 48 16.04 -11.17 -0.08
C GLN A 48 16.66 -9.98 -0.83
N GLY A 49 16.54 -8.76 -0.31
CA GLY A 49 17.07 -7.54 -0.92
C GLY A 49 16.23 -7.04 -2.10
N ILE A 50 14.94 -7.43 -2.16
CA ILE A 50 14.00 -6.95 -3.16
C ILE A 50 13.27 -5.72 -2.58
N PRO A 51 13.44 -4.51 -3.17
CA PRO A 51 12.66 -3.35 -2.75
C PRO A 51 11.17 -3.63 -2.94
N GLY A 52 10.41 -3.50 -1.86
CA GLY A 52 8.99 -3.82 -1.81
C GLY A 52 8.14 -2.63 -1.39
N ILE A 53 6.87 -2.68 -1.79
CA ILE A 53 5.81 -1.85 -1.24
C ILE A 53 4.60 -2.73 -0.93
N TYR A 54 3.98 -2.48 0.20
CA TYR A 54 2.78 -3.12 0.69
C TYR A 54 1.88 -2.02 1.27
N PHE A 55 0.63 -1.97 0.85
CA PHE A 55 -0.28 -0.90 1.24
C PHE A 55 -1.72 -1.39 1.36
N SER A 56 -2.49 -0.69 2.19
CA SER A 56 -3.92 -0.92 2.36
C SER A 56 -4.70 -0.44 1.14
N LEU A 57 -5.67 -1.24 0.70
CA LEU A 57 -6.65 -0.85 -0.30
C LEU A 57 -7.97 -0.48 0.37
N GLY A 58 -8.54 0.68 0.02
CA GLY A 58 -9.87 1.07 0.47
C GLY A 58 -10.92 0.09 -0.05
N GLY A 59 -11.57 -0.63 0.87
CA GLY A 59 -12.57 -1.65 0.53
C GLY A 59 -13.99 -1.37 1.03
N ALA A 60 -14.19 -0.33 1.84
CA ALA A 60 -15.47 -0.10 2.49
C ALA A 60 -16.52 0.52 1.54
N ASP A 61 -17.79 0.13 1.70
CA ASP A 61 -18.93 0.85 1.12
C ASP A 61 -18.85 2.35 1.52
N PRO A 62 -18.80 3.29 0.56
CA PRO A 62 -18.59 4.71 0.86
C PRO A 62 -19.67 5.32 1.76
N LYS A 63 -20.92 4.87 1.62
CA LYS A 63 -22.05 5.40 2.43
C LYS A 63 -21.95 4.88 3.86
N LYS A 64 -21.65 3.59 4.04
CA LYS A 64 -21.46 3.00 5.37
C LYS A 64 -20.24 3.60 6.07
N LEU A 65 -19.15 3.82 5.34
CA LEU A 65 -17.95 4.46 5.88
C LEU A 65 -18.25 5.90 6.32
N ALA A 66 -18.95 6.68 5.49
CA ALA A 66 -19.35 8.04 5.83
C ALA A 66 -20.27 8.09 7.06
N GLN A 67 -21.24 7.18 7.14
CA GLN A 67 -22.13 7.06 8.30
C GLN A 67 -21.35 6.70 9.57
N ALA A 68 -20.47 5.69 9.50
CA ALA A 68 -19.66 5.26 10.65
C ALA A 68 -18.79 6.41 11.18
N LYS A 69 -18.12 7.14 10.27
CA LYS A 69 -17.35 8.35 10.60
C LYS A 69 -18.22 9.41 11.29
N ALA A 70 -19.41 9.70 10.74
CA ALA A 70 -20.31 10.70 11.30
C ALA A 70 -20.86 10.30 12.70
N SER A 71 -21.03 9.01 12.96
CA SER A 71 -21.49 8.50 14.26
C SER A 71 -20.37 8.15 15.24
N GLY A 72 -19.09 8.33 14.87
CA GLY A 72 -17.94 7.95 15.70
C GLY A 72 -17.82 6.44 15.93
N THR A 73 -18.37 5.62 15.02
CA THR A 73 -18.28 4.15 15.07
C THR A 73 -17.30 3.64 14.02
N GLN A 74 -16.92 2.37 14.13
CA GLN A 74 -16.05 1.70 13.18
C GLN A 74 -16.81 0.60 12.43
N LEU A 75 -16.44 0.39 11.17
CA LEU A 75 -16.90 -0.76 10.40
C LEU A 75 -16.17 -2.03 10.90
N PRO A 76 -16.75 -3.23 10.69
CA PRO A 76 -16.04 -4.48 10.92
C PRO A 76 -14.71 -4.51 10.17
N SER A 77 -13.63 -4.90 10.85
CA SER A 77 -12.28 -4.99 10.28
C SER A 77 -11.98 -6.38 9.69
N ASN A 78 -10.82 -6.54 9.08
CA ASN A 78 -10.25 -7.84 8.72
C ASN A 78 -10.33 -8.82 9.92
N HIS A 79 -10.51 -10.11 9.62
CA HIS A 79 -10.78 -11.21 10.57
C HIS A 79 -12.15 -11.19 11.28
N SER A 80 -12.99 -10.17 11.07
CA SER A 80 -14.38 -10.22 11.53
C SER A 80 -15.25 -11.09 10.60
N PRO A 81 -16.17 -11.92 11.13
CA PRO A 81 -17.15 -12.62 10.29
C PRO A 81 -18.16 -11.67 9.61
N LEU A 82 -18.15 -10.39 10.00
CA LEU A 82 -18.98 -9.33 9.42
C LEU A 82 -18.21 -8.44 8.45
N PHE A 83 -16.94 -8.74 8.16
CA PHE A 83 -16.16 -8.01 7.18
C PHE A 83 -16.79 -8.16 5.79
N ALA A 84 -17.11 -7.03 5.16
CA ALA A 84 -17.87 -6.99 3.91
C ALA A 84 -17.40 -5.83 3.02
N PRO A 85 -16.32 -6.02 2.24
CA PRO A 85 -15.88 -5.02 1.29
C PRO A 85 -16.87 -4.84 0.14
N ASP A 86 -16.95 -3.62 -0.41
CA ASP A 86 -17.73 -3.30 -1.60
C ASP A 86 -16.95 -3.76 -2.84
N VAL A 87 -17.31 -4.93 -3.35
CA VAL A 87 -16.51 -5.71 -4.30
C VAL A 87 -16.17 -4.91 -5.56
N ASP A 88 -17.16 -4.30 -6.21
CA ASP A 88 -16.98 -3.65 -7.50
C ASP A 88 -16.00 -2.45 -7.45
N PRO A 89 -16.18 -1.42 -6.60
CA PRO A 89 -15.23 -0.32 -6.52
C PRO A 89 -13.87 -0.78 -5.99
N SER A 90 -13.83 -1.74 -5.07
CA SER A 90 -12.57 -2.27 -4.53
C SER A 90 -11.74 -2.95 -5.61
N LEU A 91 -12.34 -3.85 -6.39
CA LEU A 91 -11.65 -4.55 -7.47
C LEU A 91 -11.17 -3.59 -8.57
N HIS A 92 -11.99 -2.63 -8.97
CA HIS A 92 -11.56 -1.62 -9.94
C HIS A 92 -10.39 -0.78 -9.41
N THR A 93 -10.42 -0.41 -8.13
CA THR A 93 -9.31 0.34 -7.51
C THR A 93 -8.04 -0.50 -7.45
N ALA A 94 -8.13 -1.77 -7.04
CA ALA A 94 -7.00 -2.69 -7.00
C ALA A 94 -6.32 -2.84 -8.36
N ILE A 95 -7.10 -3.17 -9.39
CA ILE A 95 -6.61 -3.37 -10.76
C ILE A 95 -6.02 -2.08 -11.31
N THR A 96 -6.69 -0.94 -11.08
CA THR A 96 -6.20 0.37 -11.52
C THR A 96 -4.86 0.71 -10.88
N SER A 97 -4.72 0.51 -9.57
CA SER A 97 -3.47 0.71 -8.83
C SER A 97 -2.35 -0.16 -9.38
N GLU A 98 -2.59 -1.47 -9.48
CA GLU A 98 -1.59 -2.43 -9.95
C GLU A 98 -1.12 -2.11 -11.37
N VAL A 99 -2.06 -1.88 -12.30
CA VAL A 99 -1.73 -1.54 -13.69
C VAL A 99 -0.99 -0.20 -13.77
N ALA A 100 -1.37 0.81 -12.98
CA ALA A 100 -0.68 2.10 -12.97
C ALA A 100 0.78 1.96 -12.49
N MET A 101 1.00 1.24 -11.39
CA MET A 101 2.33 0.99 -10.85
C MET A 101 3.18 0.15 -11.81
N LEU A 102 2.65 -0.97 -12.33
CA LEU A 102 3.39 -1.84 -13.25
C LEU A 102 3.72 -1.13 -14.56
N ARG A 103 2.79 -0.35 -15.13
CA ARG A 103 3.09 0.44 -16.34
C ARG A 103 4.15 1.50 -16.07
N ASN A 104 4.16 2.12 -14.89
CA ASN A 104 5.23 3.06 -14.55
C ASN A 104 6.57 2.34 -14.46
N LEU A 105 6.66 1.25 -13.69
CA LEU A 105 7.91 0.51 -13.46
C LEU A 105 8.44 -0.13 -14.75
N LEU A 106 7.60 -0.82 -15.51
CA LEU A 106 8.01 -1.54 -16.73
C LEU A 106 8.41 -0.63 -17.89
N ASN A 107 7.91 0.61 -17.91
CA ASN A 107 8.28 1.62 -18.91
C ASN A 107 9.40 2.56 -18.44
N THR A 108 9.88 2.42 -17.20
CA THR A 108 10.98 3.24 -16.68
C THR A 108 12.32 2.65 -17.14
N PRO A 109 13.24 3.46 -17.70
CA PRO A 109 14.57 2.99 -18.06
C PRO A 109 15.32 2.37 -16.87
N MET A 110 16.09 1.32 -17.12
CA MET A 110 16.80 0.59 -16.06
C MET A 110 17.81 1.46 -15.31
N GLU A 111 18.40 2.48 -15.95
CA GLU A 111 19.26 3.45 -15.28
C GLU A 111 18.54 4.25 -14.19
N ASP A 112 17.26 4.54 -14.38
CA ASP A 112 16.46 5.28 -13.41
C ASP A 112 15.99 4.37 -12.28
N LEU A 113 15.56 3.14 -12.59
CA LEU A 113 15.21 2.14 -11.58
C LEU A 113 16.38 1.78 -10.66
N ARG A 114 17.62 1.80 -11.17
CA ARG A 114 18.82 1.55 -10.34
C ARG A 114 19.04 2.63 -9.29
N LYS A 115 18.56 3.86 -9.50
CA LYS A 115 18.67 4.94 -8.51
C LYS A 115 17.83 4.65 -7.27
N LEU A 116 16.74 3.89 -7.39
CA LEU A 116 15.92 3.45 -6.26
C LEU A 116 16.70 2.56 -5.26
N LYS A 117 17.73 1.84 -5.72
CA LYS A 117 18.57 0.99 -4.85
C LYS A 117 19.74 1.74 -4.20
N ALA A 118 20.02 2.97 -4.62
CA ALA A 118 21.32 3.60 -4.44
C ALA A 118 21.43 4.55 -3.24
N GLU A 119 20.37 4.73 -2.44
CA GLU A 119 20.43 5.54 -1.22
C GLU A 119 20.63 4.63 0.01
N PRO A 120 21.83 4.63 0.64
CA PRO A 120 21.96 4.08 1.97
C PRO A 120 21.18 4.98 2.93
N GLN A 121 20.33 4.39 3.76
CA GLN A 121 19.85 5.05 4.97
C GLN A 121 21.07 5.56 5.74
N GLN A 122 21.23 6.88 5.82
CA GLN A 122 22.12 7.45 6.82
C GLN A 122 21.54 7.06 8.18
N SER A 123 22.22 6.12 8.86
CA SER A 123 21.97 5.83 10.27
C SER A 123 22.20 7.11 11.07
N THR A 124 21.13 7.79 11.45
CA THR A 124 21.14 8.62 12.65
C THR A 124 20.93 7.70 13.84
N GLN A 125 22.01 7.56 14.62
CA GLN A 125 21.99 7.06 16.00
C GLN A 125 21.08 7.90 16.89
#